data_AF-A0A955N647-F1
#
_entry.id   AF-A0A955N647-F1
#
_cell.length_a   1.000
_cell.length_b   1.000
_cell.length_c   1.000
_cell.angle_alpha   90.00
_cell.angle_beta   90.00
_cell.angle_gamma   90.00
#
_symmetry.space_group_name_H-M   'P 1'
#
loop_
_entity.id
_entity.type
_entity.pdbx_description
1 polymer ?
#
loop_
_entity_poly.entity_id
_entity_poly.type
_entity_poly.pdbx_seq_one_letter_code
_entity_poly.pdbx_strand_id
1 'polypeptide(L)' 'MTFIPASEITPAASSSNASRRGKLPSWFKVRFRSGPHYQEIRQLMDTHRLHTICEEARCPNIWECWNNRTATFLILG' A
#
# COMPACT_ATOMS: atom_id res chain seq x y z
N MET A 1 33.98 5.42 3.18
CA MET A 1 32.99 6.32 3.79
C MET A 1 33.13 7.67 3.10
N THR A 2 32.46 7.87 1.97
CA THR A 2 32.56 9.11 1.19
C THR A 2 31.36 9.97 1.58
N PHE A 3 31.62 11.09 2.25
CA PHE A 3 30.62 12.08 2.60
C PHE A 3 30.22 12.86 1.35
N ILE A 4 28.92 12.86 1.01
CA ILE A 4 28.37 13.76 -0.01
C ILE A 4 28.14 15.13 0.66
N PRO A 5 28.77 16.21 0.18
CA PRO A 5 28.60 17.54 0.76
C PRO A 5 27.18 18.06 0.55
N ALA A 6 26.62 18.72 1.58
CA ALA A 6 25.22 19.19 1.58
C ALA A 6 24.87 20.17 0.44
N SER A 7 25.88 20.78 -0.21
CA SER A 7 25.72 21.60 -1.40
C SER A 7 25.26 20.82 -2.64
N GLU A 8 25.37 19.49 -2.65
CA GLU A 8 24.88 18.62 -3.72
C GLU A 8 23.43 18.15 -3.49
N ILE A 9 22.85 18.44 -2.32
CA ILE A 9 21.44 18.17 -2.02
C ILE A 9 20.61 19.32 -2.61
N THR A 10 20.39 19.29 -3.92
CA THR A 10 19.43 20.20 -4.55
C THR A 10 18.02 19.80 -4.11
N PRO A 11 17.23 20.65 -3.42
CA PRO A 11 15.86 20.33 -3.12
C PRO A 11 15.10 20.33 -4.45
N ALA A 12 14.61 19.17 -4.85
CA ALA A 12 13.81 19.03 -6.07
C ALA A 12 12.66 20.04 -5.99
N ALA A 13 12.71 21.06 -6.86
CA ALA A 13 11.75 22.14 -6.93
C ALA A 13 10.33 21.56 -6.94
N SER A 14 9.56 21.95 -5.93
CA SER A 14 8.15 21.59 -5.72
C SER A 14 7.31 22.10 -6.88
N SER A 15 7.25 21.32 -7.95
CA SER A 15 6.36 21.58 -9.07
C SER A 15 4.97 21.08 -8.70
N SER A 16 4.12 22.01 -8.25
CA SER A 16 2.67 21.83 -8.12
C SER A 16 2.06 21.49 -9.49
N ASN A 17 2.05 20.21 -9.83
CA ASN A 17 1.51 19.76 -11.09
C ASN A 17 0.74 18.45 -10.84
N ALA A 18 -0.54 18.58 -10.51
CA ALA A 18 -1.45 17.46 -10.24
C ALA A 18 -1.58 16.50 -11.46
N SER A 19 -1.02 16.86 -12.61
CA SER A 19 -0.90 16.04 -13.83
C SER A 19 0.46 15.32 -14.01
N ARG A 20 1.41 15.42 -13.07
CA ARG A 20 2.71 14.70 -13.14
C ARG A 20 2.73 13.32 -12.48
N ARG A 21 1.57 12.75 -12.14
CA ARG A 21 1.52 11.30 -11.87
C ARG A 21 1.55 10.59 -13.22
N GLY A 22 2.76 10.23 -13.65
CA GLY A 22 2.94 9.36 -14.81
C GLY A 22 2.03 8.14 -14.68
N LYS A 23 1.35 7.77 -15.77
CA LYS A 23 0.50 6.58 -15.76
C LYS A 23 1.37 5.37 -15.43
N LEU A 24 0.95 4.59 -14.43
CA LEU A 24 1.57 3.32 -14.13
C LEU A 24 1.50 2.42 -15.39
N PRO A 25 2.55 1.65 -15.69
CA PRO A 25 2.54 0.70 -16.79
C PRO A 25 1.35 -0.28 -16.71
N SER A 26 0.93 -0.82 -17.85
CA SER A 26 -0.21 -1.75 -17.91
C SER A 26 -0.02 -2.98 -17.03
N TRP A 27 1.21 -3.49 -16.90
CA TRP A 27 1.57 -4.65 -16.08
C TRP A 27 1.52 -4.41 -14.57
N PHE A 28 1.53 -3.16 -14.12
CA PHE A 28 1.49 -2.83 -12.69
C PHE A 28 0.08 -2.99 -12.10
N LYS A 29 -0.96 -3.07 -12.95
CA LYS A 29 -2.34 -3.19 -12.51
C LYS A 29 -2.64 -4.62 -12.06
N VAL A 30 -3.02 -4.76 -10.80
CA VAL A 30 -3.54 -6.01 -10.24
C VAL A 30 -4.98 -6.25 -10.69
N ARG A 31 -5.38 -7.52 -10.79
CA ARG A 31 -6.75 -7.93 -11.07
C ARG A 31 -7.49 -8.17 -9.76
N PHE A 32 -8.64 -7.53 -9.60
CA PHE A 32 -9.53 -7.77 -8.47
C PHE A 32 -10.07 -9.21 -8.49
N ARG A 33 -9.98 -9.90 -7.35
CA ARG A 33 -10.58 -11.22 -7.12
C ARG A 33 -11.20 -11.26 -5.73
N SER A 34 -12.52 -11.23 -5.65
CA SER A 34 -13.24 -11.44 -4.38
C SER A 34 -13.45 -12.94 -4.14
N GLY A 35 -13.53 -13.33 -2.87
CA GLY A 35 -13.82 -14.70 -2.45
C GLY A 35 -14.39 -14.74 -1.02
N PRO A 36 -14.93 -15.90 -0.58
CA PRO A 36 -15.52 -16.03 0.75
C PRO A 36 -14.51 -15.78 1.87
N HIS A 37 -13.25 -16.19 1.70
CA HIS A 37 -12.18 -15.94 2.67
C HIS A 37 -11.83 -14.46 2.80
N TYR A 38 -11.79 -13.71 1.69
CA TYR A 38 -11.61 -12.26 1.76
C TYR A 38 -12.70 -11.61 2.62
N GLN A 39 -13.97 -12.00 2.44
CA GLN A 39 -15.08 -11.45 3.22
C GLN A 39 -15.00 -11.84 4.70
N GLU A 40 -14.61 -13.08 5.00
CA GLU A 40 -14.40 -13.56 6.37
C GLU A 40 -13.31 -12.74 7.09
N ILE A 41 -12.14 -12.57 6.46
CA ILE A 41 -11.04 -11.78 7.04
C ILE A 41 -11.46 -10.32 7.18
N ARG A 42 -12.14 -9.75 6.18
CA ARG A 42 -12.67 -8.39 6.26
C ARG A 42 -13.59 -8.21 7.46
N GLN A 43 -14.55 -9.12 7.61
CA GLN A 43 -15.49 -9.10 8.72
C GLN A 43 -14.76 -9.22 10.06
N LEU A 44 -13.71 -10.05 10.14
CA LEU A 44 -12.89 -10.19 11.34
C LEU A 44 -12.18 -8.87 11.70
N MET A 45 -11.56 -8.20 10.72
CA MET A 45 -10.89 -6.90 10.93
C MET A 45 -11.89 -5.85 11.41
N ASP A 46 -13.04 -5.74 10.74
CA ASP A 46 -14.11 -4.78 11.08
C ASP A 46 -14.70 -5.06 12.47
N THR A 47 -14.96 -6.34 12.79
CA THR A 47 -15.56 -6.76 14.07
C THR A 47 -14.64 -6.48 15.25
N HIS A 48 -13.35 -6.75 15.10
CA HIS A 48 -12.36 -6.60 16.17
C HIS A 48 -11.64 -5.25 16.16
N ARG A 49 -11.95 -4.37 15.19
CA ARG A 49 -11.31 -3.05 15.02
C ARG A 49 -9.79 -3.16 14.96
N LEU A 50 -9.29 -4.10 14.16
CA LEU A 50 -7.85 -4.35 14.00
C LEU A 50 -7.30 -3.51 12.85
N HIS A 51 -6.08 -2.99 13.02
CA HIS A 51 -5.38 -2.25 11.97
C HIS A 51 -4.42 -3.17 11.22
N THR A 52 -4.39 -3.05 9.89
CA THR A 52 -3.49 -3.84 9.04
C THR A 52 -2.79 -2.96 8.02
N ILE A 53 -1.54 -3.32 7.68
CA ILE A 53 -0.81 -2.59 6.62
C ILE A 53 -1.47 -2.82 5.26
N CYS A 54 -2.22 -3.91 5.13
CA CYS A 54 -3.01 -4.23 3.94
C CYS A 54 -3.99 -3.11 3.60
N GLU A 55 -4.68 -2.58 4.61
CA GLU A 55 -5.70 -1.53 4.45
C GLU A 55 -5.09 -0.13 4.48
N GLU A 56 -4.26 0.17 5.49
CA GLU A 56 -3.67 1.50 5.69
C GLU A 56 -2.81 1.93 4.51
N ALA A 57 -2.02 1.01 3.94
CA ALA A 57 -1.18 1.29 2.77
C ALA A 57 -1.90 1.10 1.43
N ARG A 58 -3.19 0.72 1.43
CA ARG A 58 -3.96 0.36 0.23
C ARG A 58 -3.21 -0.66 -0.63
N CYS A 59 -2.74 -1.73 0.01
CA CYS A 59 -1.90 -2.74 -0.62
C CYS A 59 -2.63 -3.35 -1.83
N PRO A 60 -2.03 -3.36 -3.03
CA PRO A 60 -2.68 -3.89 -4.23
C PRO A 60 -2.95 -5.41 -4.13
N ASN A 61 -2.27 -6.12 -3.23
CA ASN A 61 -2.37 -7.56 -3.04
C ASN A 61 -3.36 -7.97 -1.93
N ILE A 62 -4.12 -7.03 -1.34
CA ILE A 62 -5.04 -7.32 -0.23
C ILE A 62 -6.00 -8.48 -0.54
N TRP A 63 -6.51 -8.54 -1.77
CA TRP A 63 -7.43 -9.59 -2.23
C TRP A 63 -6.80 -10.98 -2.20
N GLU A 64 -5.57 -11.09 -2.67
CA GLU A 64 -4.83 -12.35 -2.73
C GLU A 64 -4.41 -12.81 -1.33
N CYS A 65 -3.81 -11.90 -0.54
CA CYS A 65 -3.36 -12.21 0.81
C CYS A 65 -4.53 -12.69 1.69
N TRP A 66 -5.65 -11.96 1.69
CA TRP A 66 -6.80 -12.30 2.54
C TRP A 66 -7.54 -13.55 2.04
N ASN A 67 -7.62 -13.79 0.72
CA ASN A 67 -8.15 -15.06 0.23
C ASN A 67 -7.31 -16.27 0.68
N ASN A 68 -6.00 -16.06 0.84
CA ASN A 68 -5.05 -17.02 1.39
C ASN A 68 -4.99 -16.98 2.93
N ARG A 69 -5.97 -16.35 3.60
CA ARG A 69 -6.06 -16.23 5.08
C ARG A 69 -4.79 -15.65 5.72
N THR A 70 -4.14 -14.72 5.03
CA THR A 70 -2.91 -14.05 5.48
C THR A 70 -3.13 -12.55 5.62
N ALA A 71 -2.78 -11.99 6.77
CA ALA A 71 -2.83 -10.55 7.04
C ALA A 71 -1.60 -10.12 7.86
N THR A 72 -1.21 -8.85 7.72
CA THR A 72 -0.11 -8.24 8.49
C THR A 72 -0.66 -7.07 9.31
N PHE A 73 -0.60 -7.21 10.63
CA PHE A 73 -1.16 -6.25 11.57
C PHE A 73 -0.25 -5.05 11.82
N LEU A 74 -0.86 -3.89 12.04
CA LEU A 74 -0.24 -2.77 12.75
C LEU A 74 -0.70 -2.79 14.21
N ILE A 75 0.25 -2.93 15.12
CA ILE A 75 -0.03 -3.09 16.57
C ILE A 75 -0.04 -1.77 17.35
N LEU A 76 0.50 -0.69 16.78
CA LEU A 76 0.59 0.62 17.43
C LEU A 76 -0.22 1.71 16.71
N GLY A 77 -1.08 1.32 15.77
CA GLY A 77 -1.88 2.26 14.96
C GLY A 77 -1.00 3.30 14.28
#